data_AF-A0A6G1I6T9-F1
#
_entry.id   AF-A0A6G1I6T9-F1
#
_cell.length_a   1.000
_cell.length_b   1.000
_cell.length_c   1.000
_cell.angle_alpha   90.00
_cell.angle_beta   90.00
_cell.angle_gamma   90.00
#
_symmetry.space_group_name_H-M   'P 1'
#
loop_
_entity.id
_entity.type
_entity.pdbx_description
1 polymer ?
#
loop_
_entity_poly.entity_id
_entity_poly.type
_entity_poly.pdbx_seq_one_letter_code
_entity_poly.pdbx_strand_id
1 'polypeptide(L)'
;MSPGHRGPHSSFPPTLLHYWLLTENQMDAFASHYHQTDPKDPYRHEYPACMNWDARFLARPPPNLAPEDNFYLSAEERLWVKRRMVGKFIGIRGCDTPIGEAKRRIRFYEQIMERGMAVERRAMSYKPGGVQMD
;
A
#
# COMPACT_ATOMS: atom_id res chain seq x y z
N MET A 1 28.30 -1.23 -16.52
CA MET A 1 28.47 -1.16 -15.06
C MET A 1 27.09 -1.34 -14.45
N SER A 2 26.78 -2.51 -13.90
CA SER A 2 25.48 -2.77 -13.26
C SER A 2 25.37 -1.94 -11.99
N PRO A 3 24.37 -1.06 -11.84
CA PRO A 3 24.24 -0.24 -10.64
C PRO A 3 24.05 -1.14 -9.43
N GLY A 4 24.86 -0.87 -8.42
CA GLY A 4 25.19 -1.82 -7.37
C GLY A 4 23.98 -2.42 -6.67
N HIS A 5 23.96 -3.76 -6.61
CA HIS A 5 23.33 -4.46 -5.50
C HIS A 5 24.11 -4.07 -4.24
N ARG A 6 23.68 -3.00 -3.57
CA ARG A 6 24.04 -2.77 -2.18
C ARG A 6 23.67 -4.08 -1.46
N GLY A 7 24.54 -4.53 -0.55
CA GLY A 7 24.29 -5.73 0.25
C GLY A 7 22.92 -5.69 0.92
N PRO A 8 22.51 -6.78 1.61
CA PRO A 8 21.18 -6.88 2.20
C PRO A 8 20.83 -5.62 3.02
N HIS A 9 19.57 -5.19 2.93
CA HIS A 9 19.06 -4.06 3.70
C HIS A 9 19.46 -4.17 5.19
N SER A 10 19.75 -3.06 5.86
CA SER A 10 20.24 -3.07 7.25
C SER A 10 19.29 -3.73 8.25
N SER A 11 17.98 -3.72 7.94
CA SER A 11 16.94 -4.40 8.73
C SER A 11 16.54 -5.76 8.16
N PHE A 12 17.33 -6.35 7.25
CA PHE A 12 17.09 -7.71 6.76
C PHE A 12 17.13 -8.67 7.96
N PRO A 13 16.07 -9.46 8.21
CA PRO A 13 15.97 -10.24 9.44
C PRO A 13 17.01 -11.37 9.44
N PRO A 14 17.94 -11.42 10.41
CA PRO A 14 18.98 -12.46 10.44
C PRO A 14 18.42 -13.84 10.83
N THR A 15 17.22 -13.89 11.41
CA THR A 15 16.54 -15.12 11.82
C THR A 15 15.04 -14.97 11.62
N LEU A 16 14.32 -16.10 11.61
CA LEU A 16 12.86 -16.10 11.53
C LEU A 16 12.20 -15.37 12.71
N LEU A 17 12.79 -15.44 13.91
CA LEU A 17 12.28 -14.70 15.07
C LEU A 17 12.36 -13.19 14.85
N HIS A 18 13.49 -12.70 14.32
CA HIS A 18 13.67 -11.27 14.04
C HIS A 18 12.69 -10.77 12.96
N TYR A 19 12.34 -11.62 11.99
CA TYR A 19 11.30 -11.30 11.00
C TYR A 19 9.95 -10.97 11.66
N TRP A 20 9.55 -11.71 12.70
CA TRP A 20 8.30 -11.45 13.43
C TRP A 20 8.34 -10.17 14.27
N LEU A 21 9.53 -9.60 14.49
CA LEU A 21 9.73 -8.35 15.22
C LEU A 21 9.84 -7.12 14.30
N LEU A 22 9.80 -7.31 12.98
CA LEU A 22 9.85 -6.18 12.03
C LEU A 22 8.66 -5.24 12.24
N THR A 23 8.99 -3.96 12.34
CA THR A 23 8.03 -2.85 12.43
C THR A 23 7.48 -2.46 11.06
N GLU A 24 6.36 -1.72 11.05
CA GLU A 24 5.77 -1.17 9.82
C GLU A 24 6.81 -0.37 9.00
N ASN A 25 7.55 0.52 9.66
CA ASN A 25 8.55 1.38 9.01
C ASN A 25 9.73 0.57 8.44
N GLN A 26 10.18 -0.47 9.13
CA GLN A 26 11.25 -1.34 8.61
C GLN A 26 10.80 -2.11 7.36
N MET A 27 9.54 -2.53 7.30
CA MET A 27 8.98 -3.17 6.11
C MET A 27 8.78 -2.19 4.95
N ASP A 28 8.36 -0.95 5.23
CA ASP A 28 8.31 0.11 4.21
C ASP A 28 9.70 0.38 3.61
N ALA A 29 10.72 0.49 4.48
CA ALA A 29 12.12 0.65 4.04
C ALA A 29 12.61 -0.56 3.24
N PHE A 30 12.21 -1.77 3.63
CA PHE A 30 12.51 -3.00 2.91
C PHE A 30 11.90 -2.97 1.50
N ALA A 31 10.62 -2.68 1.38
CA ALA A 31 9.94 -2.58 0.08
C ALA A 31 10.59 -1.53 -0.83
N SER A 32 11.00 -0.38 -0.28
CA SER A 32 11.71 0.65 -1.03
C SER A 32 13.11 0.18 -1.48
N HIS A 33 13.88 -0.45 -0.59
CA HIS A 33 15.23 -0.94 -0.89
C HIS A 33 15.26 -1.97 -2.03
N TYR A 34 14.24 -2.82 -2.11
CA TYR A 34 14.11 -3.84 -3.16
C TYR A 34 13.28 -3.37 -4.36
N HIS A 35 13.11 -2.06 -4.58
CA HIS A 35 12.39 -1.50 -5.74
C HIS A 35 10.92 -1.97 -5.84
N GLN A 36 10.31 -2.32 -4.72
CA GLN A 36 8.95 -2.88 -4.67
C GLN A 36 7.88 -1.82 -4.49
N THR A 37 8.23 -0.57 -4.15
CA THR A 37 7.27 0.53 -3.89
C THR A 37 6.83 1.28 -5.14
N ASP A 38 7.76 1.66 -6.02
CA ASP A 38 7.44 2.42 -7.23
C ASP A 38 7.18 1.46 -8.40
N PRO A 39 5.97 1.47 -9.00
CA PRO A 39 5.68 0.67 -10.18
C PRO A 39 6.53 1.03 -11.41
N LYS A 40 7.10 2.24 -11.46
CA LYS A 40 7.92 2.74 -12.58
C LYS A 40 9.41 2.47 -12.41
N ASP A 41 9.82 1.89 -11.28
CA ASP A 41 11.22 1.60 -11.03
C ASP A 41 11.75 0.58 -12.05
N PRO A 42 12.85 0.87 -12.77
CA PRO A 42 13.37 -0.01 -13.82
C PRO A 42 13.80 -1.39 -13.29
N TYR A 43 14.20 -1.48 -12.02
CA TYR A 43 14.69 -2.73 -11.41
C TYR A 43 13.57 -3.60 -10.84
N ARG A 44 12.34 -3.07 -10.77
CA ARG A 44 11.17 -3.80 -10.24
C ARG A 44 10.97 -5.15 -10.92
N HIS A 45 11.15 -5.19 -12.24
CA HIS A 45 10.91 -6.36 -13.07
C HIS A 45 12.09 -7.34 -13.12
N GLU A 46 13.22 -7.02 -12.48
CA GLU A 46 14.35 -7.95 -12.35
C GLU A 46 14.11 -9.01 -11.27
N TYR A 47 13.11 -8.82 -10.41
CA TYR A 47 12.71 -9.81 -9.41
C TYR A 47 11.69 -10.81 -10.00
N PRO A 48 11.86 -12.14 -9.76
CA PRO A 48 10.95 -13.17 -10.30
C PRO A 48 9.48 -13.00 -9.88
N ALA A 49 9.25 -12.36 -8.73
CA ALA A 49 7.92 -12.03 -8.25
C ALA A 49 7.94 -10.65 -7.58
N CYS A 50 7.09 -9.75 -8.05
CA CYS A 50 6.87 -8.47 -7.39
C CYS A 50 6.04 -8.67 -6.11
N MET A 51 6.35 -7.88 -5.09
CA MET A 51 5.60 -7.86 -3.83
C MET A 51 4.18 -7.28 -3.99
N ASN A 52 3.90 -6.59 -5.12
CA ASN A 52 2.67 -5.84 -5.37
C ASN A 52 2.36 -4.84 -4.24
N TRP A 53 3.39 -4.09 -3.80
CA TRP A 53 3.29 -3.08 -2.76
C TRP A 53 2.33 -1.96 -3.14
N ASP A 54 1.08 -2.10 -2.73
CA ASP A 54 0.01 -1.16 -3.04
C ASP A 54 0.05 0.02 -2.06
N ALA A 55 0.74 1.10 -2.44
CA ALA A 55 0.92 2.27 -1.58
C ALA A 55 -0.41 2.91 -1.14
N ARG A 56 -1.49 2.79 -1.92
CA ARG A 56 -2.80 3.37 -1.57
C ARG A 56 -3.51 2.49 -0.55
N PHE A 57 -3.58 1.18 -0.78
CA PHE A 57 -4.20 0.24 0.15
C PHE A 57 -3.44 0.12 1.48
N LEU A 58 -2.11 0.24 1.43
CA LEU A 58 -1.22 0.16 2.60
C LEU A 58 -0.99 1.53 3.27
N ALA A 59 -1.63 2.59 2.79
CA ALA A 59 -1.49 3.91 3.37
C ALA A 59 -2.06 3.95 4.79
N ARG A 60 -1.46 4.80 5.63
CA ARG A 60 -2.07 5.17 6.91
C ARG A 60 -3.36 5.96 6.63
N PRO A 61 -4.42 5.76 7.42
CA PRO A 61 -5.61 6.59 7.31
C PRO A 61 -5.24 8.08 7.48
N PRO A 62 -5.89 9.00 6.74
CA PRO A 62 -5.72 10.42 6.95
C PRO A 62 -6.07 10.81 8.40
N PRO A 63 -5.42 11.84 8.98
CA PRO A 63 -5.64 12.23 10.38
C PRO A 63 -7.07 12.68 10.66
N ASN A 64 -7.77 13.22 9.67
CA ASN A 64 -9.16 13.68 9.77
C ASN A 64 -10.13 12.70 9.08
N LEU A 65 -9.89 11.39 9.22
CA LEU A 65 -10.76 10.36 8.67
C LEU A 65 -12.16 10.51 9.26
N ALA A 66 -13.17 10.64 8.40
CA ALA A 66 -14.54 10.66 8.89
C ALA A 66 -14.95 9.23 9.32
N PRO A 67 -15.80 9.07 10.35
CA PRO A 67 -16.19 7.75 10.86
C PRO A 67 -16.74 6.79 9.79
N GLU A 68 -17.38 7.34 8.76
CA GLU A 68 -17.92 6.62 7.61
C GLU A 68 -16.83 6.04 6.68
N ASP A 69 -15.57 6.50 6.75
CA ASP A 69 -14.46 5.92 6.00
C ASP A 69 -13.61 4.90 6.78
N ASN A 70 -14.28 4.07 7.56
CA ASN A 70 -13.68 2.91 8.22
C ASN A 70 -13.26 1.76 7.26
N PHE A 71 -12.99 2.06 5.98
CA PHE A 71 -12.52 1.08 5.00
C PHE A 71 -10.98 1.02 4.88
N TYR A 72 -10.25 1.95 5.51
CA TYR A 72 -8.80 1.84 5.66
C TYR A 72 -8.41 0.67 6.58
N LEU A 73 -7.16 0.22 6.44
CA LEU A 73 -6.59 -0.75 7.38
C LEU A 73 -6.19 -0.06 8.68
N SER A 74 -6.53 -0.68 9.82
CA SER A 74 -5.95 -0.31 11.12
C SER A 74 -4.44 -0.54 11.14
N ALA A 75 -3.75 -0.01 12.16
CA ALA A 75 -2.30 -0.15 12.28
C ALA A 75 -1.85 -1.61 12.36
N GLU A 76 -2.57 -2.43 13.14
CA GLU A 76 -2.30 -3.85 13.26
C GLU A 76 -2.53 -4.58 11.93
N GLU A 77 -3.62 -4.30 11.24
CA GLU A 77 -3.93 -4.94 9.96
C GLU A 77 -2.90 -4.60 8.89
N ARG A 78 -2.46 -3.33 8.80
CA ARG A 78 -1.37 -2.93 7.91
C ARG A 78 -0.09 -3.68 8.21
N LEU A 79 0.29 -3.79 9.49
CA LEU A 79 1.49 -4.52 9.92
C LEU A 79 1.42 -5.98 9.45
N TRP A 80 0.31 -6.67 9.67
CA TRP A 80 0.14 -8.07 9.27
C TRP A 80 0.14 -8.27 7.75
N VAL A 81 -0.51 -7.37 7.00
CA VAL A 81 -0.49 -7.41 5.52
C VAL A 81 0.93 -7.21 5.00
N LYS A 82 1.61 -6.14 5.43
CA LYS A 82 2.99 -5.85 5.03
C LYS A 82 3.93 -7.00 5.38
N ARG A 83 3.75 -7.61 6.55
CA ARG A 83 4.54 -8.76 6.99
C ARG A 83 4.38 -9.96 6.06
N ARG A 84 3.15 -10.33 5.69
CA ARG A 84 2.90 -11.40 4.70
C ARG A 84 3.51 -11.07 3.35
N MET A 85 3.36 -9.85 2.88
CA MET A 85 3.94 -9.39 1.60
C MET A 85 5.47 -9.53 1.59
N VAL A 86 6.16 -9.03 2.63
CA VAL A 86 7.61 -9.19 2.78
C VAL A 86 8.00 -10.66 2.93
N GLY A 87 7.28 -11.42 3.75
CA GLY A 87 7.53 -12.84 3.98
C GLY A 87 7.46 -13.66 2.70
N LYS A 88 6.43 -13.42 1.87
CA LYS A 88 6.29 -14.05 0.56
C LYS A 88 7.44 -13.69 -0.38
N PHE A 89 7.88 -12.43 -0.38
CA PHE A 89 8.99 -11.95 -1.21
C PHE A 89 10.34 -12.58 -0.83
N ILE A 90 10.60 -12.82 0.46
CA ILE A 90 11.83 -13.48 0.92
C ILE A 90 11.72 -15.02 1.02
N GLY A 91 10.62 -15.61 0.54
CA GLY A 91 10.45 -17.06 0.46
C GLY A 91 9.98 -17.76 1.74
N ILE A 92 9.40 -17.04 2.71
CA ILE A 92 8.77 -17.66 3.89
C ILE A 92 7.46 -18.33 3.50
N ARG A 93 7.31 -19.60 3.90
CA ARG A 93 6.10 -20.40 3.67
C ARG A 93 4.95 -19.93 4.57
N GLY A 94 3.71 -20.01 4.08
CA GLY A 94 2.52 -19.62 4.83
C GLY A 94 2.25 -18.10 4.86
N CYS A 95 2.91 -17.33 4.00
CA CYS A 95 2.69 -15.90 3.83
C CYS A 95 1.72 -15.56 2.68
N ASP A 96 0.89 -16.53 2.27
CA ASP A 96 -0.12 -16.33 1.24
C ASP A 96 -1.17 -15.30 1.66
N THR A 97 -1.69 -14.54 0.69
CA THR A 97 -2.74 -13.55 0.91
C THR A 97 -4.06 -14.25 1.23
N PRO A 98 -4.64 -14.07 2.43
CA PRO A 98 -5.91 -14.68 2.77
C PRO A 98 -7.05 -14.10 1.93
N ILE A 99 -8.09 -14.91 1.65
CA ILE A 99 -9.24 -14.45 0.85
C ILE A 99 -9.96 -13.24 1.47
N GLY A 100 -10.01 -13.15 2.79
CA GLY A 100 -10.58 -12.01 3.51
C GLY A 100 -9.81 -10.70 3.24
N GLU A 101 -8.48 -10.79 3.12
CA GLU A 101 -7.62 -9.66 2.76
C GLU A 101 -7.85 -9.25 1.29
N ALA A 102 -7.92 -10.22 0.37
CA ALA A 102 -8.22 -9.95 -1.03
C ALA A 102 -9.59 -9.25 -1.21
N LYS A 103 -10.63 -9.76 -0.54
CA LYS A 103 -11.96 -9.12 -0.50
C LYS A 103 -11.90 -7.70 0.08
N ARG A 104 -11.07 -7.48 1.10
CA ARG A 104 -10.93 -6.16 1.70
C ARG A 104 -10.24 -5.16 0.76
N ARG A 105 -9.26 -5.61 -0.03
CA ARG A 105 -8.63 -4.78 -1.05
C ARG A 105 -9.63 -4.35 -2.12
N ILE A 106 -10.49 -5.27 -2.57
CA ILE A 106 -11.57 -4.95 -3.52
C ILE A 106 -12.49 -3.87 -2.93
N ARG A 107 -13.01 -4.08 -1.71
CA ARG A 107 -13.87 -3.09 -1.03
C ARG A 107 -13.23 -1.73 -0.84
N PHE A 108 -11.93 -1.70 -0.51
CA PHE A 108 -11.18 -0.45 -0.40
C PHE A 108 -11.23 0.35 -1.70
N TYR A 109 -10.99 -0.31 -2.84
CA TYR A 109 -11.01 0.36 -4.13
C TYR A 109 -12.40 0.79 -4.58
N GLU A 110 -13.43 -0.03 -4.33
CA GLU A 110 -14.83 0.35 -4.56
C GLU A 110 -15.17 1.68 -3.87
N GLN A 111 -14.84 1.79 -2.57
CA GLN A 111 -15.10 3.00 -1.79
C GLN A 111 -14.31 4.22 -2.27
N ILE A 112 -13.03 4.05 -2.61
CA ILE A 112 -12.21 5.14 -3.16
C ILE A 112 -12.77 5.63 -4.50
N MET A 113 -13.22 4.72 -5.36
CA MET A 113 -13.81 5.06 -6.67
C MET A 113 -15.15 5.76 -6.52
N GLU A 114 -16.05 5.25 -5.69
CA GLU A 114 -17.35 5.87 -5.40
C GLU A 114 -17.19 7.32 -4.93
N ARG A 115 -16.22 7.57 -4.05
CA ARG A 115 -15.90 8.92 -3.57
C ARG A 115 -15.34 9.82 -4.64
N GLY A 116 -14.40 9.32 -5.45
CA GLY A 116 -13.86 10.07 -6.59
C GLY A 116 -14.99 10.53 -7.52
N MET A 117 -15.88 9.60 -7.89
CA MET A 117 -17.03 9.90 -8.75
C MET A 117 -18.02 10.89 -8.10
N ALA A 118 -18.26 10.80 -6.79
CA ALA A 118 -19.14 11.73 -6.09
C ALA A 118 -18.58 13.16 -6.07
N VAL A 119 -17.27 13.31 -5.87
CA VAL A 119 -16.57 14.61 -5.93
C VAL A 119 -16.66 15.20 -7.34
N GLU A 120 -16.38 14.40 -8.37
CA GLU A 120 -16.49 14.83 -9.77
C GLU A 120 -17.92 15.24 -10.13
N ARG A 121 -18.92 14.45 -9.72
CA ARG A 121 -20.34 14.78 -9.92
C ARG A 121 -20.72 16.10 -9.27
N ARG A 122 -20.25 16.35 -8.04
CA ARG A 122 -20.48 17.61 -7.33
C ARG A 122 -19.80 18.79 -8.03
N ALA A 123 -18.56 18.62 -8.50
CA ALA A 123 -17.84 19.64 -9.25
C ALA A 123 -18.56 20.00 -10.57
N MET A 124 -19.08 19.01 -11.30
CA MET A 124 -19.87 19.23 -12.52
C MET A 124 -21.21 19.93 -12.25
N SER A 125 -21.81 19.74 -11.08
CA SER A 125 -23.08 20.39 -10.71
C SER A 125 -22.94 21.88 -10.34
N TYR A 126 -21.71 22.35 -10.09
CA TYR A 126 -21.46 23.74 -9.72
C TYR A 126 -21.49 24.65 -10.96
N LYS A 127 -22.49 25.54 -11.06
CA LYS A 127 -22.51 26.65 -12.03
C LYS A 127 -21.89 27.90 -11.38
N PRO A 128 -20.79 28.45 -11.90
CA PRO A 128 -20.25 29.70 -11.38
C PRO A 128 -21.20 30.85 -11.75
N GLY A 129 -21.69 31.56 -10.73
CA GLY A 129 -22.30 32.90 -10.82
C GLY A 129 -23.34 33.12 -11.90
N GLY A 130 -24.62 32.93 -11.56
CA GLY A 130 -25.68 33.67 -12.25
C GLY A 130 -25.47 35.16 -11.96
N VAL A 131 -24.91 35.90 -12.93
CA VAL A 131 -24.89 37.36 -12.90
C VAL A 131 -26.35 37.82 -12.99
N GLN A 132 -26.92 38.31 -11.89
CA GLN A 132 -28.09 39.17 -11.95
C GLN A 132 -27.66 40.46 -12.64
N MET A 133 -28.13 40.68 -13.86
CA MET A 133 -28.14 41.99 -14.48
C MET A 133 -29.38 42.72 -13.97
N ASP A 134 -29.15 43.76 -13.17
CA ASP A 134 -30.15 44.79 -12.85
C ASP A 134 -30.21 45.84 -13.98
#